data_AF-A0A7W0KWI9-F1
#
_entry.id   AF-A0A7W0KWI9-F1
#
_cell.length_a   1.000
_cell.length_b   1.000
_cell.length_c   1.000
_cell.angle_alpha   90.00
_cell.angle_beta   90.00
_cell.angle_gamma   90.00
#
_symmetry.space_group_name_H-M   'P 1'
#
loop_
_entity.id
_entity.type
_entity.pdbx_description
1 polymer ?
#
loop_
_entity_poly.entity_id
_entity_poly.type
_entity_poly.pdbx_seq_one_letter_code
_entity_poly.pdbx_strand_id
1 'polypeptide(L)'
;MASHRLTNLDHIDWLGDEVSPPVQPGHTTYRLAEEPDLGVLWTYADRQADGSYLRIGGGRYNPLTNTWGQGAFNADDISRAAVVYLRHWQATGADSSRHTAYQLLRGLTYLQTAAGPNAGNV
;
A
#
# COMPACT_ATOMS: atom_id res chain seq x y z
N MET A 1 14.35 16.24 -27.53
CA MET A 1 14.71 14.89 -27.06
C MET A 1 13.55 14.37 -26.22
N ALA A 2 13.00 13.19 -26.51
CA ALA A 2 11.99 12.60 -25.64
C ALA A 2 12.66 12.24 -24.31
N SER A 3 12.22 12.85 -23.21
CA SER A 3 12.68 12.52 -21.87
C SER A 3 12.32 11.06 -21.60
N HIS A 4 13.32 10.18 -21.50
CA HIS A 4 13.09 8.80 -21.07
C HIS A 4 12.47 8.87 -19.66
N ARG A 5 11.23 8.40 -19.51
CA ARG A 5 10.59 8.31 -18.19
C ARG A 5 11.46 7.40 -17.32
N LEU A 6 12.12 7.99 -16.33
CA LEU A 6 12.97 7.27 -15.38
C LEU A 6 12.15 6.27 -14.54
N THR A 7 10.86 6.56 -14.34
CA THR A 7 9.93 5.75 -13.56
C THR A 7 8.89 5.11 -14.49
N ASN A 8 8.88 3.78 -14.53
CA ASN A 8 7.74 3.02 -15.06
C ASN A 8 6.80 2.70 -13.90
N LEU A 9 5.57 3.24 -13.95
CA LEU A 9 4.55 3.01 -12.93
C LEU A 9 3.72 1.75 -13.20
N ASP A 10 3.72 1.19 -14.41
CA ASP A 10 2.78 0.16 -14.85
C ASP A 10 2.73 -1.04 -13.88
N HIS A 11 3.89 -1.51 -13.41
CA HIS A 11 3.92 -2.64 -12.49
C HIS A 11 3.51 -2.24 -11.06
N ILE A 12 3.84 -1.02 -10.61
CA ILE A 12 3.47 -0.53 -9.28
C ILE A 12 1.96 -0.22 -9.23
N ASP A 13 1.40 0.34 -10.31
CA ASP A 13 -0.04 0.51 -10.50
C ASP A 13 -0.75 -0.87 -10.47
N TRP A 14 -0.16 -1.88 -11.13
CA TRP A 14 -0.66 -3.25 -11.06
C TRP A 14 -0.47 -3.92 -9.69
N LEU A 15 0.41 -3.45 -8.81
CA LEU A 15 0.52 -3.95 -7.44
C LEU A 15 -0.39 -3.21 -6.45
N GLY A 16 -0.87 -2.02 -6.81
CA GLY A 16 -1.74 -1.20 -5.97
C GLY A 16 -3.10 -1.86 -5.69
N ASP A 17 -3.56 -1.74 -4.46
CA ASP A 17 -4.89 -2.22 -4.06
C ASP A 17 -5.52 -1.27 -3.06
N GLU A 18 -6.79 -1.52 -2.75
CA GLU A 18 -7.57 -0.75 -1.78
C GLU A 18 -8.19 -1.68 -0.74
N VAL A 19 -8.15 -1.27 0.53
CA VAL A 19 -8.76 -2.00 1.64
C VAL A 19 -9.57 -1.09 2.53
N SER A 20 -10.71 -1.59 2.99
CA SER A 20 -11.55 -0.94 4.02
C SER A 20 -11.39 -1.72 5.33
N PRO A 21 -10.40 -1.38 6.17
CA PRO A 21 -10.17 -2.15 7.38
C PRO A 21 -11.35 -1.96 8.36
N PRO A 22 -11.73 -3.01 9.11
CA PRO A 22 -12.75 -2.87 10.14
C PRO A 22 -12.25 -1.95 11.25
N VAL A 23 -13.19 -1.35 11.99
CA VAL A 23 -12.86 -0.57 13.19
C VAL A 23 -12.13 -1.47 14.19
N GLN A 24 -10.91 -1.07 14.56
CA GLN A 24 -10.11 -1.77 15.55
C GLN A 24 -9.33 -0.78 16.44
N PRO A 25 -9.19 -1.06 17.75
CA PRO A 25 -8.43 -0.20 18.64
C PRO A 25 -6.96 -0.08 18.22
N GLY A 26 -6.38 1.10 18.45
CA GLY A 26 -4.95 1.32 18.24
C GLY A 26 -4.51 1.56 16.80
N HIS A 27 -5.41 1.48 15.83
CA HIS A 27 -5.12 1.79 14.42
C HIS A 27 -6.02 2.90 13.92
N THR A 28 -5.41 3.92 13.31
CA THR A 28 -6.10 5.02 12.66
C THR A 28 -5.18 5.64 11.62
N THR A 29 -5.74 6.46 10.74
CA THR A 29 -4.96 7.27 9.81
C THR A 29 -5.67 8.60 9.56
N TYR A 30 -5.00 9.51 8.86
CA TYR A 30 -5.57 10.77 8.45
C TYR A 30 -6.90 10.55 7.70
N ARG A 31 -7.96 11.18 8.21
CA ARG A 31 -9.31 11.17 7.62
C ARG A 31 -9.95 9.78 7.45
N LEU A 32 -9.63 8.81 8.31
CA LEU A 32 -10.22 7.47 8.23
C LEU A 32 -11.76 7.48 8.34
N ALA A 33 -12.35 8.43 9.07
CA ALA A 33 -13.81 8.50 9.23
C ALA A 33 -14.52 9.03 7.97
N GLU A 34 -13.88 9.90 7.21
CA GLU A 34 -14.42 10.50 5.99
C GLU A 34 -14.07 9.70 4.73
N GLU A 35 -12.92 9.04 4.73
CA GLU A 35 -12.38 8.24 3.63
C GLU A 35 -12.02 6.84 4.17
N PRO A 36 -12.96 5.89 4.26
CA PRO A 36 -12.73 4.62 4.95
C PRO A 36 -11.78 3.68 4.20
N ASP A 37 -11.63 3.88 2.90
CA ASP A 37 -10.79 3.07 2.04
C ASP A 37 -9.35 3.59 2.03
N LEU A 38 -8.40 2.65 2.10
CA LEU A 38 -6.97 2.92 2.21
C LEU A 38 -6.22 2.28 1.04
N GLY A 39 -5.35 3.06 0.41
CA GLY A 39 -4.42 2.55 -0.58
C GLY A 39 -3.32 1.70 0.05
N VAL A 40 -3.11 0.51 -0.50
CA VAL A 40 -2.05 -0.42 -0.11
C VAL A 40 -1.31 -0.94 -1.34
N LEU A 41 -0.22 -1.67 -1.12
CA LEU A 41 0.59 -2.26 -2.19
C LEU A 41 0.85 -3.72 -1.86
N TRP A 42 0.53 -4.62 -2.79
CA TRP A 42 0.90 -6.02 -2.67
C TRP A 42 2.43 -6.18 -2.60
N THR A 43 2.90 -6.92 -1.61
CA THR A 43 4.33 -7.16 -1.38
C THR A 43 4.90 -8.17 -2.38
N TYR A 44 4.14 -9.22 -2.73
CA TYR A 44 4.65 -10.33 -3.51
C TYR A 44 3.90 -10.47 -4.83
N ALA A 45 4.67 -10.77 -5.89
CA ALA A 45 4.11 -11.17 -7.16
C ALA A 45 5.00 -12.21 -7.84
N ASP A 46 4.40 -13.31 -8.26
CA ASP A 46 5.09 -14.37 -8.98
C ASP A 46 4.98 -14.16 -10.47
N ARG A 47 6.14 -14.18 -11.15
CA ARG A 47 6.18 -14.19 -12.61
C ARG A 47 5.73 -15.53 -13.14
N GLN A 48 4.69 -15.51 -13.97
CA GLN A 48 4.15 -16.70 -14.62
C GLN A 48 4.94 -17.05 -15.88
N ALA A 49 4.82 -18.31 -16.32
CA ALA A 49 5.52 -18.81 -17.51
C ALA A 49 5.13 -18.09 -18.81
N ASP A 50 3.90 -17.56 -18.88
CA ASP A 50 3.40 -16.77 -20.01
C ASP A 50 3.87 -15.31 -20.00
N GLY A 51 4.63 -14.92 -18.97
CA GLY A 51 5.12 -13.57 -18.79
C GLY A 51 4.17 -12.63 -18.04
N SER A 52 3.01 -13.09 -17.57
CA SER A 52 2.16 -12.33 -16.65
C SER A 52 2.69 -12.37 -15.22
N TYR A 53 2.08 -11.59 -14.31
CA TYR A 53 2.35 -11.67 -12.88
C TYR A 53 1.07 -12.07 -12.14
N LEU A 54 1.24 -12.81 -11.05
CA LEU A 54 0.18 -13.16 -10.12
C LEU A 54 0.50 -12.53 -8.77
N ARG A 55 -0.42 -11.73 -8.19
CA ARG A 55 -0.26 -11.20 -6.83
C ARG A 55 -0.31 -12.38 -5.85
N ILE A 56 0.67 -12.45 -4.96
CA ILE A 56 0.77 -13.49 -3.93
C ILE A 56 0.82 -12.80 -2.56
N GLY A 57 0.42 -13.51 -1.51
CA GLY A 57 0.34 -12.98 -0.16
C GLY A 57 -1.07 -13.17 0.40
N GLY A 58 -1.31 -12.61 1.59
CA GLY A 58 -2.60 -12.73 2.26
C GLY A 58 -2.85 -14.11 2.87
N GLY A 59 -2.22 -15.19 2.40
CA GLY A 59 -2.31 -16.52 3.00
C GLY A 59 -3.74 -17.05 3.19
N ARG A 60 -3.89 -18.21 3.83
CA ARG A 60 -5.21 -18.71 4.22
C ARG A 60 -5.67 -18.01 5.50
N TYR A 61 -6.88 -17.47 5.51
CA TYR A 61 -7.51 -17.00 6.74
C TYR A 61 -7.78 -18.18 7.68
N ASN A 62 -7.33 -18.06 8.92
CA ASN A 62 -7.63 -18.98 10.00
C ASN A 62 -8.67 -18.35 10.95
N PRO A 63 -9.93 -18.81 10.92
CA PRO A 63 -11.00 -18.23 11.73
C PRO A 63 -10.84 -18.54 13.23
N LEU A 64 -10.08 -19.57 13.61
CA LEU A 64 -9.87 -19.92 15.02
C LEU A 64 -8.94 -18.94 15.73
N THR A 65 -7.97 -18.38 15.01
CA THR A 65 -6.98 -17.43 15.53
C THR A 65 -7.23 -16.00 15.05
N ASN A 66 -8.17 -15.80 14.13
CA ASN A 66 -8.39 -14.53 13.41
C ASN A 66 -7.08 -14.00 12.79
N THR A 67 -6.33 -14.89 12.15
CA THR A 67 -5.05 -14.55 11.52
C THR A 67 -4.98 -15.06 10.09
N TRP A 68 -4.07 -14.47 9.33
CA TRP A 68 -3.75 -14.87 7.97
C TRP A 68 -2.40 -15.58 7.94
N GLY A 69 -2.27 -16.62 7.12
CA GLY A 69 -1.03 -17.40 7.03
C GLY A 69 0.18 -16.63 6.50
N GLN A 70 -0.02 -15.50 5.83
CA GLN A 70 1.01 -14.62 5.32
C GLN A 70 0.46 -13.19 5.21
N GLY A 71 1.30 -12.18 5.43
CA GLY A 71 0.95 -10.79 5.13
C GLY A 71 0.79 -10.56 3.62
N ALA A 72 -0.21 -9.77 3.21
CA ALA A 72 -0.36 -9.32 1.82
C ALA A 72 0.39 -7.99 1.55
N PHE A 73 0.53 -7.19 2.60
CA PHE A 73 1.02 -5.81 2.56
C PHE A 73 2.05 -5.60 3.66
N ASN A 74 3.03 -4.74 3.44
CA ASN A 74 4.00 -4.33 4.45
C ASN A 74 4.25 -2.82 4.38
N ALA A 75 4.86 -2.28 5.44
CA ALA A 75 5.13 -0.85 5.52
C ALA A 75 6.26 -0.40 4.59
N ASP A 76 7.28 -1.22 4.31
CA ASP A 76 8.45 -0.78 3.56
C ASP A 76 8.18 -0.64 2.05
N ASP A 77 7.44 -1.56 1.44
CA ASP A 77 6.97 -1.48 0.06
C ASP A 77 5.99 -0.32 -0.14
N ILE A 78 5.02 -0.16 0.76
CA ILE A 78 4.08 0.97 0.72
C ILE A 78 4.84 2.30 0.85
N SER A 79 5.80 2.39 1.78
CA SER A 79 6.65 3.57 1.94
C SER A 79 7.46 3.89 0.67
N ARG A 80 8.10 2.87 0.07
CA ARG A 80 8.87 3.03 -1.17
C ARG A 80 7.98 3.50 -2.32
N ALA A 81 6.81 2.89 -2.50
CA ALA A 81 5.86 3.28 -3.54
C ALA A 81 5.34 4.71 -3.34
N ALA A 82 4.99 5.10 -2.10
CA ALA A 82 4.56 6.46 -1.79
C ALA A 82 5.61 7.51 -2.22
N VAL A 83 6.90 7.24 -1.96
CA VAL A 83 8.00 8.11 -2.41
C VAL A 83 8.08 8.15 -3.94
N VAL A 84 7.96 7.01 -4.63
CA VAL A 84 7.98 6.96 -6.10
C VAL A 84 6.87 7.84 -6.69
N TYR A 85 5.62 7.69 -6.23
CA TYR A 85 4.51 8.50 -6.71
C TYR A 85 4.65 9.98 -6.35
N LEU A 86 5.15 10.31 -5.16
CA LEU A 86 5.41 11.70 -4.77
C LEU A 86 6.46 12.35 -5.70
N ARG A 87 7.55 11.63 -6.01
CA ARG A 87 8.57 12.11 -6.95
C ARG A 87 8.04 12.22 -8.36
N HIS A 88 7.24 11.25 -8.81
CA HIS A 88 6.60 11.30 -10.12
C HIS A 88 5.65 12.51 -10.23
N TRP A 89 4.83 12.77 -9.21
CA TRP A 89 3.99 13.97 -9.15
C TRP A 89 4.83 15.25 -9.20
N GLN A 90 5.89 15.38 -8.41
CA GLN A 90 6.76 16.55 -8.42
C GLN A 90 7.38 16.82 -9.81
N ALA A 91 7.73 15.75 -10.54
CA ALA A 91 8.36 15.86 -11.84
C ALA A 91 7.37 16.15 -13.00
N THR A 92 6.12 15.70 -12.88
CA THR A 92 5.16 15.68 -13.99
C THR A 92 3.91 16.52 -13.77
N GLY A 93 3.59 16.86 -12.51
CA GLY A 93 2.31 17.45 -12.13
C GLY A 93 1.14 16.46 -12.16
N ALA A 94 1.38 15.16 -12.31
CA ALA A 94 0.30 14.16 -12.40
C ALA A 94 -0.51 14.05 -11.11
N ASP A 95 -1.76 14.53 -11.14
CA ASP A 95 -2.68 14.47 -10.00
C ASP A 95 -2.99 13.04 -9.57
N SER A 96 -3.00 12.07 -10.50
CA SER A 96 -3.14 10.65 -10.17
C SER A 96 -2.02 10.18 -9.24
N SER A 97 -0.76 10.56 -9.50
CA SER A 97 0.36 10.21 -8.63
C SER A 97 0.31 10.92 -7.29
N ARG A 98 -0.17 12.17 -7.25
CA ARG A 98 -0.43 12.86 -5.97
C ARG A 98 -1.46 12.10 -5.14
N HIS A 99 -2.56 11.67 -5.77
CA HIS A 99 -3.61 10.92 -5.12
C HIS A 99 -3.13 9.55 -4.63
N THR A 100 -2.41 8.79 -5.45
CA THR A 100 -1.85 7.50 -5.04
C THR A 100 -0.85 7.65 -3.91
N ALA A 101 0.05 8.64 -3.96
CA ALA A 101 0.97 8.91 -2.84
C ALA A 101 0.21 9.24 -1.55
N TYR A 102 -0.86 10.04 -1.65
CA TYR A 102 -1.73 10.35 -0.52
C TYR A 102 -2.37 9.09 0.08
N GLN A 103 -2.98 8.23 -0.75
CA GLN A 103 -3.61 7.00 -0.25
C GLN A 103 -2.60 6.00 0.32
N LEU A 104 -1.43 5.83 -0.29
CA LEU A 104 -0.37 4.96 0.25
C LEU A 104 0.18 5.47 1.58
N LEU A 105 0.32 6.79 1.78
CA LEU A 105 0.71 7.34 3.08
C LEU A 105 -0.36 7.11 4.16
N ARG A 106 -1.64 7.10 3.77
CA ARG A 106 -2.74 6.75 4.69
C ARG A 106 -2.69 5.27 5.07
N GLY A 107 -2.54 4.38 4.09
CA GLY A 107 -2.33 2.95 4.34
C GLY A 107 -1.11 2.67 5.20
N LEU A 108 0.02 3.33 4.92
CA LEU A 108 1.26 3.20 5.69
C LEU A 108 1.06 3.56 7.17
N THR A 109 0.47 4.72 7.43
CA THR A 109 0.26 5.20 8.80
C THR A 109 -0.78 4.38 9.56
N TYR A 110 -1.71 3.74 8.85
CA TYR A 110 -2.65 2.80 9.46
C TYR A 110 -1.96 1.54 10.03
N LEU A 111 -0.85 1.11 9.41
CA LEU A 111 -0.06 -0.03 9.91
C LEU A 111 0.63 0.27 11.25
N GLN A 112 0.81 1.54 11.58
CA GLN A 112 1.43 1.95 12.83
C GLN A 112 0.44 1.89 14.01
N THR A 113 0.92 1.39 15.15
CA THR A 113 0.17 1.46 16.41
C THR A 113 0.12 2.92 16.87
N ALA A 114 -1.07 3.49 16.98
CA ALA A 114 -1.29 4.90 17.25
C ALA A 114 -1.22 5.29 18.73
N ALA A 115 -1.44 4.35 19.66
CA ALA A 115 -1.54 4.65 21.09
C ALA A 115 -1.16 3.44 21.97
N GLY A 116 -0.96 3.71 23.26
CA GLY A 116 -0.59 2.70 24.25
C GLY A 116 0.91 2.41 24.33
N PRO A 117 1.33 1.36 25.05
CA PRO A 117 2.75 1.05 25.28
C PRO A 117 3.57 0.75 24.02
N ASN A 118 2.89 0.33 22.95
CA ASN A 118 3.48 -0.03 21.67
C ASN A 118 3.32 1.10 20.62
N ALA A 119 2.92 2.31 21.04
CA ALA A 119 2.76 3.43 20.10
C ALA A 119 4.06 3.68 19.33
N GLY A 120 3.96 3.77 18.00
CA GLY A 120 5.14 3.84 17.14
C GLY A 120 5.52 2.52 16.45
N ASN A 121 5.06 1.38 16.97
CA ASN A 121 5.39 0.09 16.38
C ASN A 121 4.68 -0.10 15.03
N VAL A 122 5.36 -0.80 14.12
CA VAL A 122 4.92 -1.22 12.80
C VAL A 122 5.14 -2.73 12.68
#